data_AF-A0A4Q7MJ01-F1
#
_entry.id   AF-A0A4Q7MJ01-F1
#
_cell.length_a   1.000
_cell.length_b   1.000
_cell.length_c   1.000
_cell.angle_alpha   90.00
_cell.angle_beta   90.00
_cell.angle_gamma   90.00
#
_symmetry.space_group_name_H-M   'P 1'
#
loop_
_entity.id
_entity.type
_entity.pdbx_description
1 polymer ?
#
loop_
_entity_poly.entity_id
_entity_poly.type
_entity_poly.pdbx_seq_one_letter_code
_entity_poly.pdbx_strand_id
1 'polypeptide(L)'
;MSLATPPVGRRERNKQAKLERITAAARELFAEHGVDDVTTQQIAEKADIGTGTLFLYAKTKGELLLLVQNSGYVDALEEGRAAAASIPDALDAVMAIIRPIVACNRIQIDNGRTYLRELVFGDPDEPYHRDAITLTLQTEDAIAGVLRRDDRVGHDDAATLAHVVSAIMFIGMASPANVARTVEEILQEIRDQVRVLIG
;
A
#
# COMPACT_ATOMS: atom_id res chain seq x y z
N MET A 1 32.32 -4.85 -24.87
CA MET A 1 32.81 -3.70 -24.08
C MET A 1 31.76 -3.38 -23.04
N SER A 2 32.11 -3.51 -21.76
CA SER A 2 31.20 -3.31 -20.63
C SER A 2 31.05 -1.82 -20.35
N LEU A 3 29.84 -1.27 -20.51
CA LEU A 3 29.53 0.09 -20.12
C LEU A 3 29.31 0.12 -18.59
N ALA A 4 30.36 0.46 -17.84
CA ALA A 4 30.23 0.76 -16.43
C ALA A 4 29.41 2.05 -16.26
N THR A 5 28.30 1.97 -15.53
CA THR A 5 27.46 3.12 -15.21
C THR A 5 28.29 4.20 -14.52
N PRO A 6 28.30 5.46 -14.99
CA PRO A 6 29.09 6.51 -14.39
C PRO A 6 28.67 6.76 -12.92
N PRO A 7 29.61 7.06 -12.02
CA PRO A 7 29.33 7.24 -10.60
C PRO A 7 28.34 8.39 -10.38
N VAL A 8 27.31 8.12 -9.56
CA VAL A 8 26.25 9.07 -9.20
C VAL A 8 26.85 10.41 -8.75
N GLY A 9 26.48 11.50 -9.42
CA GLY A 9 27.03 12.83 -9.14
C GLY A 9 26.74 13.34 -7.72
N ARG A 10 27.56 14.25 -7.19
CA ARG A 10 27.43 14.82 -5.83
C ARG A 10 26.03 15.39 -5.56
N ARG A 11 25.41 16.03 -6.57
CA ARG A 11 24.04 16.58 -6.48
C ARG A 11 23.02 15.49 -6.22
N GLU A 12 23.12 14.37 -6.93
CA GLU A 12 22.16 13.28 -6.82
C GLU A 12 22.30 12.54 -5.49
N ARG A 13 23.54 12.31 -5.02
CA ARG A 13 23.77 11.78 -3.66
C ARG A 13 23.19 12.68 -2.56
N ASN A 14 23.35 14.00 -2.69
CA ASN A 14 22.78 14.95 -1.74
C ASN A 14 21.25 14.97 -1.78
N LYS A 15 20.64 14.77 -2.95
CA LYS A 15 19.18 14.67 -3.12
C LYS A 15 18.67 13.39 -2.46
N GLN A 16 19.33 12.27 -2.69
CA GLN A 16 18.98 10.98 -2.11
C GLN A 16 19.09 10.99 -0.58
N ALA A 17 20.18 11.51 -0.02
CA ALA A 17 20.35 11.63 1.43
C ALA A 17 19.28 12.53 2.08
N LYS A 18 18.77 13.55 1.37
CA LYS A 18 17.64 14.36 1.84
C LYS A 18 16.34 13.57 1.82
N LEU A 19 16.07 12.85 0.73
CA LEU A 19 14.89 12.00 0.62
C LEU A 19 14.86 10.95 1.75
N GLU A 20 15.98 10.29 2.02
CA GLU A 20 16.10 9.31 3.11
C GLU A 20 15.77 9.92 4.48
N ARG A 21 16.32 11.10 4.80
CA ARG A 21 16.00 11.81 6.06
C ARG A 21 14.53 12.20 6.15
N ILE A 22 13.94 12.69 5.05
CA ILE A 22 12.51 13.02 4.97
C ILE A 22 11.66 11.78 5.24
N THR A 23 11.92 10.68 4.52
CA THR A 23 11.16 9.44 4.63
C THR A 23 11.29 8.85 6.03
N ALA A 24 12.48 8.84 6.63
CA ALA A 24 12.69 8.36 7.98
C ALA A 24 11.93 9.20 9.03
N ALA A 25 12.05 10.53 8.97
CA ALA A 25 11.36 11.43 9.89
C ALA A 25 9.84 11.33 9.79
N ALA A 26 9.30 11.29 8.56
CA ALA A 26 7.88 11.15 8.31
C ALA A 26 7.36 9.78 8.78
N ARG A 27 8.10 8.69 8.50
CA ARG A 27 7.75 7.33 8.94
C ARG A 27 7.63 7.25 10.46
N GLU A 28 8.60 7.78 11.18
CA GLU A 28 8.62 7.74 12.64
C GLU A 28 7.43 8.53 13.21
N LEU A 29 7.25 9.78 12.78
CA LEU A 29 6.17 10.64 13.29
C LEU A 29 4.78 10.10 12.95
N PHE A 30 4.56 9.63 11.71
CA PHE A 30 3.28 9.05 11.33
C PHE A 30 3.00 7.74 12.09
N ALA A 31 4.01 6.90 12.35
CA ALA A 31 3.82 5.69 13.12
C ALA A 31 3.48 5.99 14.60
N GLU A 32 4.11 7.00 15.20
CA GLU A 32 3.91 7.34 16.61
C GLU A 32 2.60 8.09 16.87
N HIS A 33 2.24 9.02 16.00
CA HIS A 33 1.13 9.95 16.26
C HIS A 33 -0.04 9.82 15.27
N GLY A 34 0.15 9.13 14.15
CA GLY A 34 -0.80 9.17 13.05
C GLY A 34 -0.67 10.43 12.19
N VAL A 35 -1.14 10.33 10.95
CA VAL A 35 -1.01 11.39 9.95
C VAL A 35 -1.77 12.65 10.35
N ASP A 36 -2.91 12.54 11.01
CA ASP A 36 -3.75 13.68 11.36
C ASP A 36 -3.09 14.59 12.41
N ASP A 37 -2.38 14.00 13.38
CA ASP A 37 -1.70 14.72 14.47
C ASP A 37 -0.28 15.19 14.12
N VAL A 38 0.19 14.91 12.89
CA VAL A 38 1.51 15.32 12.41
C VAL A 38 1.42 16.44 11.38
N THR A 39 2.23 17.47 11.58
CA THR A 39 2.41 18.58 10.64
C THR A 39 3.64 18.39 9.75
N THR A 40 3.61 18.95 8.54
CA THR A 40 4.76 18.97 7.63
C THR A 40 5.93 19.79 8.20
N GLN A 41 5.67 20.74 9.09
CA GLN A 41 6.70 21.49 9.80
C GLN A 41 7.47 20.60 10.79
N GLN A 42 6.78 19.81 11.61
CA GLN A 42 7.44 18.86 12.53
C GLN A 42 8.32 17.86 11.77
N ILE A 43 7.85 17.36 10.62
CA ILE A 43 8.64 16.46 9.78
C ILE A 43 9.88 17.18 9.22
N ALA A 44 9.72 18.40 8.70
CA ALA A 44 10.84 19.17 8.15
C ALA A 44 11.91 19.46 9.22
N GLU A 45 11.46 19.83 10.43
CA GLU A 45 12.34 20.08 11.58
C GLU A 45 13.09 18.81 12.01
N LYS A 46 12.39 17.68 12.14
CA LYS A 46 13.01 16.38 12.46
C LYS A 46 13.98 15.89 11.36
N ALA A 47 13.70 16.19 10.09
CA ALA A 47 14.56 15.85 8.96
C ALA A 47 15.71 16.85 8.74
N ASP A 48 15.80 17.91 9.55
CA ASP A 48 16.79 19.00 9.43
C ASP A 48 16.80 19.60 8.01
N ILE A 49 15.63 20.08 7.58
CA ILE A 49 15.40 20.80 6.31
C ILE A 49 14.36 21.91 6.49
N GLY A 50 14.30 22.85 5.54
CA GLY A 50 13.19 23.79 5.49
C GLY A 50 11.91 23.16 4.91
N THR A 51 10.74 23.57 5.37
CA THR A 51 9.43 23.09 4.87
C THR A 51 9.27 23.27 3.36
N GLY A 52 9.79 24.37 2.80
CA GLY A 52 9.81 24.57 1.34
C GLY A 52 10.64 23.53 0.60
N THR A 53 11.69 22.98 1.22
CA THR A 53 12.48 21.87 0.65
C THR A 53 11.68 20.57 0.70
N LEU A 54 10.92 20.30 1.77
CA LEU A 54 10.07 19.12 1.87
C LEU A 54 9.07 19.04 0.70
N PHE A 55 8.44 20.17 0.37
CA PHE A 55 7.49 20.25 -0.74
C PHE A 55 8.09 20.04 -2.14
N LEU A 56 9.42 20.05 -2.29
CA LEU A 56 10.08 19.63 -3.54
C LEU A 56 10.13 18.10 -3.72
N TYR A 57 9.90 17.34 -2.65
CA TYR A 57 9.88 15.87 -2.68
C TYR A 57 8.45 15.34 -2.63
N ALA A 58 7.56 15.95 -1.84
CA ALA A 58 6.15 15.57 -1.77
C ALA A 58 5.28 16.83 -1.67
N LYS A 59 4.41 17.09 -2.64
CA LYS A 59 3.67 18.36 -2.72
C LYS A 59 2.62 18.52 -1.63
N THR A 60 2.13 17.43 -1.05
CA THR A 60 1.10 17.42 -0.01
C THR A 60 1.49 16.47 1.13
N LYS A 61 0.82 16.59 2.28
CA LYS A 61 0.96 15.64 3.39
C LYS A 61 0.49 14.23 2.98
N GLY A 62 -0.55 14.15 2.14
CA GLY A 62 -1.01 12.89 1.55
C GLY A 62 0.07 12.24 0.68
N GLU A 63 0.70 13.00 -0.21
CA GLU A 63 1.78 12.50 -1.07
C GLU A 63 3.00 12.03 -0.25
N LEU A 64 3.30 12.72 0.86
CA LEU A 64 4.34 12.30 1.80
C LEU A 64 3.97 11.01 2.54
N LEU A 65 2.69 10.82 2.87
CA LEU A 65 2.18 9.59 3.45
C LEU A 65 2.33 8.41 2.48
N LEU A 66 2.03 8.61 1.19
CA LEU A 66 2.20 7.60 0.14
C LEU A 66 3.68 7.22 -0.04
N LEU A 67 4.58 8.22 -0.13
CA LEU A 67 6.03 8.01 -0.16
C LEU A 67 6.51 7.06 0.95
N VAL A 68 6.02 7.27 2.17
CA VAL A 68 6.42 6.47 3.33
C VAL A 68 5.80 5.07 3.32
N GLN A 69 4.52 4.95 2.99
CA GLN A 69 3.78 3.69 3.15
C GLN A 69 3.92 2.74 1.97
N ASN A 70 4.15 3.22 0.74
CA ASN A 70 4.21 2.36 -0.46
C ASN A 70 5.19 1.19 -0.31
N SER A 71 6.37 1.43 0.27
CA SER A 71 7.35 0.36 0.57
C SER A 71 6.79 -0.78 1.42
N GLY A 72 5.97 -0.48 2.44
CA GLY A 72 5.35 -1.52 3.28
C GLY A 72 4.31 -2.34 2.52
N TYR A 73 3.55 -1.70 1.61
CA TYR A 73 2.60 -2.41 0.75
C TYR A 73 3.30 -3.26 -0.33
N VAL A 74 4.46 -2.83 -0.84
CA VAL A 74 5.32 -3.67 -1.71
C VAL A 74 5.70 -4.94 -0.96
N ASP A 75 6.31 -4.79 0.23
CA ASP A 75 6.77 -5.92 1.04
C ASP A 75 5.61 -6.87 1.38
N ALA A 76 4.45 -6.31 1.76
CA ALA A 76 3.24 -7.08 2.08
C ALA A 76 2.71 -7.87 0.88
N LEU A 77 2.70 -7.27 -0.33
CA LEU A 77 2.28 -7.96 -1.54
C LEU A 77 3.25 -9.07 -1.92
N GLU A 78 4.56 -8.86 -1.78
CA GLU A 78 5.58 -9.87 -2.03
C GLU A 78 5.45 -11.06 -1.06
N GLU A 79 5.27 -10.80 0.23
CA GLU A 79 5.00 -11.82 1.25
C GLU A 79 3.75 -12.64 0.88
N GLY A 80 2.66 -11.94 0.54
CA GLY A 80 1.40 -12.57 0.19
C GLY A 80 1.48 -13.43 -1.08
N ARG A 81 2.17 -12.96 -2.11
CA ARG A 81 2.44 -13.71 -3.35
C ARG A 81 3.23 -14.99 -3.05
N ALA A 82 4.27 -14.89 -2.22
CA ALA A 82 5.10 -16.03 -1.83
C ALA A 82 4.28 -17.08 -1.06
N ALA A 83 3.47 -16.65 -0.09
CA ALA A 83 2.60 -17.55 0.68
C ALA A 83 1.58 -18.27 -0.22
N ALA A 84 0.89 -17.52 -1.09
CA ALA A 84 -0.15 -18.05 -1.97
C ALA A 84 0.35 -19.01 -3.06
N ALA A 85 1.65 -19.00 -3.39
CA ALA A 85 2.22 -19.88 -4.42
C ALA A 85 2.09 -21.37 -4.07
N SER A 86 2.07 -21.71 -2.78
CA SER A 86 2.05 -23.09 -2.29
C SER A 86 0.67 -23.60 -1.86
N ILE A 87 -0.36 -22.75 -1.93
CA ILE A 87 -1.71 -23.06 -1.44
C ILE A 87 -2.60 -23.49 -2.63
N PRO A 88 -3.13 -24.74 -2.62
CA PRO A 88 -3.98 -25.22 -3.71
C PRO A 88 -5.40 -24.63 -3.69
N ASP A 89 -5.97 -24.42 -2.50
CA ASP A 89 -7.31 -23.87 -2.35
C ASP A 89 -7.33 -22.38 -2.71
N ALA A 90 -8.23 -21.99 -3.61
CA ALA A 90 -8.29 -20.63 -4.14
C ALA A 90 -8.65 -19.60 -3.05
N LEU A 91 -9.58 -19.92 -2.14
CA LEU A 91 -9.96 -19.01 -1.06
C LEU A 91 -8.76 -18.76 -0.14
N ASP A 92 -8.11 -19.82 0.30
CA ASP A 92 -6.96 -19.74 1.20
C ASP A 92 -5.78 -19.01 0.54
N ALA A 93 -5.54 -19.25 -0.75
CA ALA A 93 -4.49 -18.57 -1.50
C ALA A 93 -4.79 -17.06 -1.70
N VAL A 94 -6.05 -16.69 -1.96
CA VAL A 94 -6.46 -15.27 -2.02
C VAL A 94 -6.30 -14.62 -0.64
N MET A 95 -6.73 -15.28 0.42
CA MET A 95 -6.58 -14.76 1.79
C MET A 95 -5.12 -14.65 2.23
N ALA A 96 -4.22 -15.49 1.70
CA ALA A 96 -2.78 -15.38 1.93
C ALA A 96 -2.18 -14.11 1.30
N ILE A 97 -2.72 -13.62 0.18
CA ILE A 97 -2.35 -12.32 -0.42
C ILE A 97 -2.90 -11.16 0.42
N ILE A 98 -4.17 -11.24 0.82
CA ILE A 98 -4.88 -10.14 1.50
C ILE A 98 -4.35 -9.89 2.92
N ARG A 99 -4.02 -10.95 3.66
CA ARG A 99 -3.60 -10.88 5.07
C ARG A 99 -2.48 -9.86 5.34
N PRO A 100 -1.31 -9.94 4.70
CA PRO A 100 -0.21 -9.00 4.97
C PRO A 100 -0.58 -7.56 4.56
N ILE A 101 -1.39 -7.37 3.51
CA ILE A 101 -1.85 -6.04 3.08
C ILE A 101 -2.76 -5.40 4.13
N VAL A 102 -3.74 -6.15 4.66
CA VAL A 102 -4.62 -5.67 5.73
C VAL A 102 -3.83 -5.40 7.00
N ALA A 103 -2.90 -6.29 7.37
CA ALA A 103 -2.04 -6.09 8.53
C ALA A 103 -1.19 -4.82 8.38
N CYS A 104 -0.55 -4.61 7.23
CA CYS A 104 0.23 -3.41 6.91
C CYS A 104 -0.62 -2.14 7.02
N ASN A 105 -1.80 -2.12 6.40
CA ASN A 105 -2.73 -0.99 6.45
C ASN A 105 -3.10 -0.60 7.88
N ARG A 106 -3.29 -1.60 8.75
CA ARG A 106 -3.81 -1.40 10.10
C ARG A 106 -2.76 -1.24 11.19
N ILE A 107 -1.46 -1.21 10.86
CA ILE A 107 -0.38 -0.88 11.82
C ILE A 107 -0.70 0.44 12.55
N GLN A 108 -1.13 1.44 11.78
CA GLN A 108 -1.78 2.66 12.29
C GLN A 108 -3.01 2.92 11.43
N ILE A 109 -4.19 2.66 11.99
CA ILE A 109 -5.52 2.82 11.39
C ILE A 109 -5.72 4.17 10.68
N ASP A 110 -5.34 5.30 11.27
CA ASP A 110 -5.57 6.61 10.64
C ASP A 110 -4.67 6.83 9.42
N ASN A 111 -3.44 6.32 9.47
CA ASN A 111 -2.53 6.31 8.32
C ASN A 111 -3.08 5.41 7.21
N GLY A 112 -3.56 4.22 7.55
CA GLY A 112 -4.13 3.27 6.61
C GLY A 112 -5.37 3.81 5.92
N ARG A 113 -6.28 4.44 6.67
CA ARG A 113 -7.50 5.05 6.13
C ARG A 113 -7.19 6.27 5.27
N THR A 114 -6.25 7.11 5.70
CA THR A 114 -5.82 8.26 4.90
C THR A 114 -5.14 7.82 3.60
N TYR A 115 -4.31 6.77 3.64
CA TYR A 115 -3.71 6.16 2.44
C TYR A 115 -4.78 5.74 1.43
N LEU A 116 -5.81 5.03 1.88
CA LEU A 116 -6.93 4.61 1.02
C LEU A 116 -7.74 5.80 0.50
N ARG A 117 -7.92 6.85 1.30
CA ARG A 117 -8.56 8.09 0.83
C ARG A 117 -7.73 8.79 -0.24
N GLU A 118 -6.40 8.86 -0.07
CA GLU A 118 -5.51 9.42 -1.08
C GLU A 118 -5.57 8.60 -2.37
N LEU A 119 -5.68 7.27 -2.33
CA LEU A 119 -5.87 6.45 -3.54
C LEU A 119 -7.12 6.80 -4.36
N VAL A 120 -8.19 7.29 -3.73
CA VAL A 120 -9.47 7.58 -4.41
C VAL A 120 -9.57 9.05 -4.83
N PHE A 121 -9.05 9.98 -4.04
CA PHE A 121 -9.26 11.41 -4.21
C PHE A 121 -7.99 12.23 -4.46
N GLY A 122 -6.82 11.58 -4.44
CA GLY A 122 -5.53 12.22 -4.69
C GLY A 122 -5.29 12.57 -6.16
N ASP A 123 -4.20 13.29 -6.42
CA ASP A 123 -3.79 13.69 -7.76
C ASP A 123 -3.05 12.53 -8.47
N PRO A 124 -3.61 11.99 -9.58
CA PRO A 124 -3.02 10.85 -10.28
C PRO A 124 -1.73 11.19 -11.02
N ASP A 125 -1.33 12.45 -11.15
CA ASP A 125 -0.06 12.82 -11.79
C ASP A 125 1.13 12.81 -10.80
N GLU A 126 0.85 12.80 -9.49
CA GLU A 126 1.89 12.74 -8.47
C GLU A 126 2.57 11.35 -8.44
N PRO A 127 3.90 11.29 -8.27
CA PRO A 127 4.66 10.05 -8.44
C PRO A 127 4.27 8.96 -7.45
N TYR A 128 4.13 9.27 -6.16
CA TYR A 128 3.86 8.24 -5.14
C TYR A 128 2.41 7.81 -5.15
N HIS A 129 1.50 8.68 -5.60
CA HIS A 129 0.12 8.30 -5.94
C HIS A 129 0.07 7.32 -7.11
N ARG A 130 0.81 7.55 -8.20
CA ARG A 130 0.90 6.58 -9.30
C ARG A 130 1.47 5.23 -8.87
N ASP A 131 2.48 5.24 -8.00
CA ASP A 131 3.05 4.02 -7.44
C ASP A 131 2.01 3.27 -6.59
N ALA A 132 1.21 3.98 -5.79
CA ALA A 132 0.14 3.41 -4.98
C ALA A 132 -1.00 2.78 -5.83
N ILE A 133 -1.41 3.45 -6.92
CA ILE A 133 -2.35 2.88 -7.89
C ILE A 133 -1.76 1.61 -8.52
N THR A 134 -0.48 1.66 -8.91
CA THR A 134 0.21 0.50 -9.50
C THR A 134 0.21 -0.69 -8.55
N LEU A 135 0.46 -0.48 -7.25
CA LEU A 135 0.39 -1.52 -6.24
C LEU A 135 -1.02 -2.12 -6.09
N THR A 136 -2.06 -1.30 -6.22
CA THR A 136 -3.45 -1.76 -6.21
C THR A 136 -3.71 -2.69 -7.41
N LEU A 137 -3.31 -2.30 -8.61
CA LEU A 137 -3.43 -3.12 -9.83
C LEU A 137 -2.60 -4.41 -9.74
N GLN A 138 -1.40 -4.35 -9.16
CA GLN A 138 -0.56 -5.52 -8.94
C GLN A 138 -1.16 -6.49 -7.90
N THR A 139 -1.90 -5.98 -6.92
CA THR A 139 -2.65 -6.79 -5.96
C THR A 139 -3.79 -7.52 -6.66
N GLU A 140 -4.57 -6.81 -7.50
CA GLU A 140 -5.63 -7.40 -8.31
C GLU A 140 -5.09 -8.48 -9.26
N ASP A 141 -3.98 -8.23 -9.94
CA ASP A 141 -3.36 -9.23 -10.83
C ASP A 141 -2.89 -10.47 -10.06
N ALA A 142 -2.34 -10.30 -8.84
CA ALA A 142 -1.96 -11.42 -7.98
C ALA A 142 -3.17 -12.29 -7.61
N ILE A 143 -4.27 -11.66 -7.20
CA ILE A 143 -5.52 -12.33 -6.85
C ILE A 143 -6.11 -13.04 -8.08
N ALA A 144 -6.16 -12.37 -9.24
CA ALA A 144 -6.63 -12.97 -10.50
C ALA A 144 -5.77 -14.18 -10.90
N GLY A 145 -4.45 -14.10 -10.71
CA GLY A 145 -3.53 -15.20 -10.96
C GLY A 145 -3.77 -16.43 -10.08
N VAL A 146 -4.21 -16.23 -8.83
CA VAL A 146 -4.66 -17.32 -7.94
C VAL A 146 -5.99 -17.89 -8.41
N LEU A 147 -6.98 -17.03 -8.68
CA LEU A 147 -8.32 -17.45 -9.08
C LEU A 147 -8.34 -18.24 -10.39
N ARG A 148 -7.45 -17.93 -11.34
CA ARG A 148 -7.28 -18.69 -12.60
C ARG A 148 -6.80 -20.13 -12.41
N ARG A 149 -6.32 -20.51 -11.22
CA ARG A 149 -5.91 -21.89 -10.92
C ARG A 149 -7.12 -22.78 -10.62
N ASP A 150 -8.26 -22.19 -10.32
CA ASP A 150 -9.50 -22.91 -10.02
C ASP A 150 -10.33 -23.10 -11.29
N ASP A 151 -10.49 -24.35 -11.72
CA ASP A 151 -11.25 -24.70 -12.93
C ASP A 151 -12.73 -24.29 -12.86
N ARG A 152 -13.24 -23.97 -11.66
CA ARG A 152 -14.62 -23.47 -11.47
C ARG A 152 -14.76 -22.01 -11.85
N VAL A 153 -13.67 -21.25 -11.89
CA VAL A 153 -13.66 -19.83 -12.24
C VAL A 153 -13.40 -19.67 -13.73
N GLY A 154 -14.33 -19.05 -14.44
CA GLY A 154 -14.14 -18.69 -15.85
C GLY A 154 -12.89 -17.83 -16.03
N HIS A 155 -12.09 -18.09 -17.07
CA HIS A 155 -10.83 -17.38 -17.28
C HIS A 155 -11.01 -15.85 -17.39
N ASP A 156 -12.11 -15.42 -18.01
CA ASP A 156 -12.49 -14.01 -18.15
C ASP A 156 -13.09 -13.42 -16.85
N ASP A 157 -13.65 -14.26 -15.98
CA ASP A 157 -14.27 -13.84 -14.71
C ASP A 157 -13.23 -13.59 -13.61
N ALA A 158 -12.06 -14.24 -13.67
CA ALA A 158 -11.03 -14.14 -12.63
C ALA A 158 -10.56 -12.69 -12.39
N ALA A 159 -10.44 -11.89 -13.46
CA ALA A 159 -10.07 -10.48 -13.35
C ALA A 159 -11.18 -9.65 -12.69
N THR A 160 -12.44 -9.88 -13.09
CA THR A 160 -13.62 -9.23 -12.50
C THR A 160 -13.76 -9.59 -11.02
N LEU A 161 -13.63 -10.87 -10.68
CA LEU A 161 -13.65 -11.35 -9.30
C LEU A 161 -12.53 -10.71 -8.48
N ALA A 162 -11.30 -10.66 -9.00
CA ALA A 162 -10.18 -10.02 -8.31
C ALA A 162 -10.44 -8.54 -8.01
N HIS A 163 -11.03 -7.81 -8.96
CA HIS A 163 -11.43 -6.43 -8.74
C HIS A 163 -12.53 -6.31 -7.66
N VAL A 164 -13.52 -7.19 -7.64
CA VAL A 164 -14.55 -7.23 -6.59
C VAL A 164 -13.94 -7.53 -5.21
N VAL A 165 -12.99 -8.47 -5.13
CA VAL A 165 -12.26 -8.78 -3.89
C VAL A 165 -11.43 -7.58 -3.42
N SER A 166 -10.76 -6.88 -4.34
CA SER A 166 -10.03 -5.64 -4.06
C SER A 166 -10.95 -4.56 -3.51
N ALA A 167 -12.13 -4.37 -4.11
CA ALA A 167 -13.13 -3.42 -3.62
C ALA A 167 -13.68 -3.77 -2.22
N ILE A 168 -13.92 -5.06 -1.96
CA ILE A 168 -14.31 -5.59 -0.63
C ILE A 168 -13.23 -5.24 0.40
N MET A 169 -11.97 -5.57 0.11
CA MET A 169 -10.84 -5.28 0.99
C MET A 169 -10.70 -3.78 1.24
N PHE A 170 -10.79 -2.96 0.18
CA PHE A 170 -10.70 -1.51 0.25
C PHE A 170 -11.78 -0.92 1.17
N ILE A 171 -13.05 -1.26 0.95
CA ILE A 171 -14.17 -0.76 1.78
C ILE A 171 -14.06 -1.27 3.21
N GLY A 172 -13.66 -2.53 3.39
CA GLY A 172 -13.43 -3.13 4.70
C GLY A 172 -12.41 -2.33 5.54
N MET A 173 -11.33 -1.85 4.92
CA MET A 173 -10.30 -1.07 5.62
C MET A 173 -10.60 0.43 5.70
N ALA A 174 -11.22 1.03 4.68
CA ALA A 174 -11.47 2.47 4.62
C ALA A 174 -12.66 2.92 5.50
N SER A 175 -13.66 2.06 5.66
CA SER A 175 -14.93 2.41 6.30
C SER A 175 -14.75 2.85 7.77
N PRO A 176 -15.29 4.02 8.18
CA PRO A 176 -15.32 4.44 9.58
C PRO A 176 -15.99 3.41 10.51
N ALA A 177 -16.94 2.62 9.98
CA ALA A 177 -17.64 1.58 10.76
C ALA A 177 -16.69 0.48 11.26
N ASN A 178 -15.53 0.33 10.61
CA ASN A 178 -14.56 -0.72 10.88
C ASN A 178 -13.35 -0.23 11.70
N VAL A 179 -13.34 1.02 12.17
CA VAL A 179 -12.22 1.61 12.92
C VAL A 179 -11.90 0.80 14.18
N ALA A 180 -12.92 0.40 14.95
CA ALA A 180 -12.73 -0.35 16.19
C ALA A 180 -12.38 -1.84 15.99
N ARG A 181 -12.44 -2.34 14.75
CA ARG A 181 -12.28 -3.77 14.46
C ARG A 181 -10.82 -4.18 14.34
N THR A 182 -10.52 -5.39 14.78
CA THR A 182 -9.17 -5.96 14.68
C THR A 182 -8.85 -6.41 13.25
N VAL A 183 -7.57 -6.68 12.98
CA VAL A 183 -7.14 -7.24 11.69
C VAL A 183 -7.85 -8.57 11.42
N GLU A 184 -7.96 -9.43 12.43
CA GLU A 184 -8.63 -10.73 12.32
C GLU A 184 -10.11 -10.60 12.00
N GLU A 185 -10.81 -9.65 12.63
CA GLU A 185 -12.24 -9.42 12.36
C GLU A 185 -12.49 -8.93 10.93
N ILE A 186 -11.61 -8.06 10.40
CA ILE A 186 -11.68 -7.60 9.00
C ILE A 186 -11.36 -8.74 8.04
N LEU A 187 -10.31 -9.52 8.31
CA LEU A 187 -9.96 -10.67 7.48
C LEU A 187 -11.04 -11.74 7.46
N GLN A 188 -11.71 -11.96 8.60
CA GLN A 188 -12.82 -12.91 8.67
C GLN A 188 -14.02 -12.43 7.84
N GLU A 189 -14.38 -11.14 7.91
CA GLU A 189 -15.44 -10.57 7.07
C GLU A 189 -15.11 -10.68 5.59
N ILE A 190 -13.89 -10.30 5.19
CA ILE A 190 -13.43 -10.42 3.79
C ILE A 190 -13.51 -11.89 3.35
N ARG A 191 -13.02 -12.83 4.16
CA ARG A 191 -13.06 -14.26 3.84
C ARG A 191 -14.50 -14.74 3.61
N ASP A 192 -15.43 -14.33 4.47
CA ASP A 192 -16.84 -14.72 4.34
C ASP A 192 -17.48 -14.16 3.08
N GLN A 193 -17.15 -12.93 2.69
CA GLN A 193 -17.63 -12.31 1.45
C GLN A 193 -16.99 -12.96 0.20
N VAL A 194 -15.69 -13.19 0.21
CA VAL A 194 -14.96 -13.84 -0.90
C VAL A 194 -15.48 -15.26 -1.11
N ARG A 195 -15.71 -16.03 -0.03
CA ARG A 195 -16.28 -17.38 -0.09
C ARG A 195 -17.62 -17.41 -0.85
N VAL A 196 -18.48 -16.43 -0.63
CA VAL A 196 -19.77 -16.33 -1.34
C VAL A 196 -19.59 -16.08 -2.84
N LEU A 197 -18.53 -15.37 -3.23
CA LEU A 197 -18.25 -15.05 -4.64
C LEU A 197 -17.70 -16.23 -5.43
N ILE A 198 -16.88 -17.09 -4.81
CA ILE A 198 -16.13 -18.14 -5.51
C ILE A 198 -16.77 -19.54 -5.43
N GLY A 199 -17.82 -19.73 -4.62
CA GLY A 199 -18.62 -20.97 -4.58
C GLY A 199 -17.96 -22.10 -3.79
#